data_AF-A0A816RPK7-F1
#
_entry.id   AF-A0A816RPK7-F1
#
_cell.length_a   1.000
_cell.length_b   1.000
_cell.length_c   1.000
_cell.angle_alpha   90.00
_cell.angle_beta   90.00
_cell.angle_gamma   90.00
#
_symmetry.space_group_name_H-M   'P 1'
#
loop_
_entity.id
_entity.type
_entity.pdbx_description
1 polymer ?
#
loop_
_entity_poly.entity_id
_entity_poly.type
_entity_poly.pdbx_seq_one_letter_code
_entity_poly.pdbx_strand_id
1 'polypeptide(L)'
;MTFRKTQNHSIPFPICSLTDHLRISTPQKLFSIEKKALSVWLDAQYEISGFTPLISYRRTFPFERASKTSVCSPNFHDWVSNYQSWHTKVGEQIGRPNLTFTEQRDIILKLDVRFIFAETFGTGLADRITHLVATYLVALLTRRFLLFDDSWPEFHEIVRSSLAYRSDVITPWLFHLHELNANLSFNDDQFFTFKSQIVSLDRLYKDFDYNKEYPERVLLMKSHVGNIIHTLTSSSSIYADFLYKKLDLKTDNIFGCLYHSLLIPRLSTLIAICSDANETTQYILQSLMFPKYPTIGVQIRVGDSHMNEEKTYLSTSISLLEQYKGYFNCAQNLSNGHTAPLVYLMSDSFDLRIAAVAHWPFPNNGSGRIQVLASSKPAKHIKYALNPLHALRVAVFETFLFSLCDTHIITTNSGFGRFPTFASLHRRPFYSFHVWEHPFCSIGEGQVTFMEAGHQWSGI
;
A
#
# COMPACT_ATOMS: atom_id res chain seq x y z
N MET A 1 -12.74 -56.81 18.34
CA MET A 1 -12.13 -55.50 18.64
C MET A 1 -12.89 -54.45 17.85
N THR A 2 -13.76 -53.71 18.54
CA THR A 2 -14.66 -52.69 18.00
C THR A 2 -13.95 -51.33 18.02
N PHE A 3 -13.74 -50.71 16.86
CA PHE A 3 -13.23 -49.33 16.79
C PHE A 3 -14.40 -48.34 16.94
N ARG A 4 -14.42 -47.61 18.06
CA ARG A 4 -15.30 -46.46 18.31
C ARG A 4 -14.88 -45.29 17.41
N LYS A 5 -15.80 -44.81 16.57
CA LYS A 5 -15.74 -43.48 15.96
C LYS A 5 -16.00 -42.43 17.04
N THR A 6 -15.02 -41.57 17.31
CA THR A 6 -15.20 -40.35 18.09
C THR A 6 -15.95 -39.32 17.24
N GLN A 7 -17.09 -38.84 17.76
CA GLN A 7 -17.85 -37.74 17.18
C GLN A 7 -17.07 -36.44 17.39
N ASN A 8 -16.69 -35.78 16.28
CA ASN A 8 -16.21 -34.40 16.30
C ASN A 8 -17.43 -33.48 16.52
N HIS A 9 -17.54 -32.89 17.69
CA HIS A 9 -18.42 -31.74 17.91
C HIS A 9 -17.81 -30.52 17.23
N SER A 10 -18.23 -30.27 15.98
CA SER A 10 -18.03 -28.98 15.32
C SER A 10 -18.84 -27.91 16.07
N ILE A 11 -18.16 -27.00 16.76
CA ILE A 11 -18.76 -25.79 17.30
C ILE A 11 -19.25 -24.98 16.08
N PRO A 12 -20.55 -24.65 15.97
CA PRO A 12 -21.03 -23.85 14.86
C PRO A 12 -20.47 -22.44 15.01
N PHE A 13 -19.64 -22.02 14.05
CA PHE A 13 -19.33 -20.61 13.88
C PHE A 13 -20.65 -19.85 13.72
N PRO A 14 -20.86 -18.74 14.43
CA PRO A 14 -22.05 -17.95 14.25
C PRO A 14 -22.06 -17.47 12.81
N ILE A 15 -23.02 -17.98 12.04
CA ILE A 15 -23.39 -17.41 10.75
C ILE A 15 -23.93 -16.03 11.12
N CYS A 16 -23.08 -15.01 11.00
CA CYS A 16 -23.53 -13.62 11.00
C CYS A 16 -24.52 -13.51 9.85
N SER A 17 -25.80 -13.65 10.20
CA SER A 17 -26.93 -13.29 9.37
C SER A 17 -26.57 -11.98 8.68
N LEU A 18 -26.58 -12.00 7.34
CA LEU A 18 -26.60 -10.82 6.47
C LEU A 18 -27.89 -10.05 6.76
N THR A 19 -27.96 -9.47 7.96
CA THR A 19 -29.04 -8.59 8.38
C THR A 19 -29.09 -7.42 7.41
N ASP A 20 -30.29 -6.98 7.06
CA ASP A 20 -30.55 -5.90 6.10
C ASP A 20 -29.78 -4.59 6.40
N HIS A 21 -29.19 -4.46 7.58
CA HIS A 21 -28.28 -3.37 7.96
C HIS A 21 -27.01 -3.24 7.12
N LEU A 22 -26.48 -4.34 6.53
CA LEU A 22 -25.30 -4.26 5.66
C LEU A 22 -25.63 -3.76 4.24
N ARG A 23 -26.91 -3.79 3.82
CA ARG A 23 -27.32 -3.35 2.47
C ARG A 23 -27.29 -1.83 2.26
N ILE A 24 -27.19 -1.03 3.33
CA ILE A 24 -27.27 0.45 3.26
C ILE A 24 -25.98 1.12 3.74
N SER A 25 -24.82 0.46 3.64
CA SER A 25 -23.55 1.06 4.04
C SER A 25 -22.78 1.60 2.83
N THR A 26 -22.48 2.90 2.81
CA THR A 26 -21.63 3.51 1.78
C THR A 26 -20.18 2.98 1.91
N PRO A 27 -19.41 2.99 0.82
CA PRO A 27 -17.99 2.60 0.85
C PRO A 27 -17.18 3.37 1.88
N GLN A 28 -17.42 4.68 2.02
CA GLN A 28 -16.79 5.54 3.03
C GLN A 28 -17.09 5.07 4.46
N LYS A 29 -18.36 4.70 4.73
CA LYS A 29 -18.77 4.17 6.03
C LYS A 29 -18.10 2.82 6.32
N LEU A 30 -18.07 1.91 5.34
CA LEU A 30 -17.39 0.63 5.46
C LEU A 30 -15.89 0.80 5.70
N PHE A 31 -15.25 1.73 4.98
CA PHE A 31 -13.85 2.08 5.15
C PHE A 31 -13.56 2.60 6.56
N SER A 32 -14.41 3.50 7.08
CA SER A 32 -14.28 4.00 8.46
C SER A 32 -14.50 2.92 9.50
N ILE A 33 -15.44 1.99 9.28
CA ILE A 33 -15.68 0.84 10.17
C ILE A 33 -14.46 -0.08 10.19
N GLU A 34 -13.90 -0.40 9.01
CA GLU A 34 -12.70 -1.23 8.88
C GLU A 34 -11.52 -0.58 9.62
N LYS A 35 -11.31 0.73 9.45
CA LYS A 35 -10.26 1.50 10.15
C LYS A 35 -10.41 1.43 11.67
N LYS A 36 -11.64 1.59 12.18
CA LYS A 36 -11.93 1.48 13.62
C LYS A 36 -11.71 0.06 14.13
N ALA A 37 -12.22 -0.96 13.42
CA ALA A 37 -12.06 -2.36 13.78
C ALA A 37 -10.58 -2.76 13.81
N LEU A 38 -9.80 -2.29 12.84
CA LEU A 38 -8.36 -2.52 12.79
C LEU A 38 -7.63 -1.91 13.99
N SER A 39 -7.95 -0.66 14.34
CA SER A 39 -7.38 0.00 15.53
C SER A 39 -7.67 -0.79 16.82
N VAL A 40 -8.93 -1.21 17.03
CA VAL A 40 -9.35 -2.02 18.19
C VAL A 40 -8.66 -3.38 18.21
N TRP A 41 -8.53 -4.05 17.07
CA TRP A 41 -7.82 -5.33 17.00
C TRP A 41 -6.35 -5.18 17.41
N LEU A 42 -5.69 -4.09 16.99
CA LEU A 42 -4.30 -3.84 17.32
C LEU A 42 -4.10 -3.48 18.81
N ASP A 43 -5.04 -2.76 19.41
CA ASP A 43 -5.08 -2.55 20.86
C ASP A 43 -5.15 -3.90 21.60
N ALA A 44 -6.07 -4.78 21.18
CA ALA A 44 -6.20 -6.11 21.77
C ALA A 44 -4.94 -6.97 21.58
N GLN A 45 -4.31 -6.94 20.40
CA GLN A 45 -3.05 -7.66 20.16
C GLN A 45 -1.93 -7.15 21.07
N TYR A 46 -1.88 -5.85 21.34
CA TYR A 46 -0.92 -5.26 22.26
C TYR A 46 -1.19 -5.68 23.71
N GLU A 47 -2.44 -5.66 24.17
CA GLU A 47 -2.81 -6.08 25.53
C GLU A 47 -2.45 -7.55 25.81
N ILE A 48 -2.67 -8.44 24.83
CA ILE A 48 -2.38 -9.88 24.95
C ILE A 48 -0.88 -10.16 25.06
N SER A 49 -0.01 -9.28 24.56
CA SER A 49 1.44 -9.51 24.52
C SER A 49 2.10 -9.64 25.91
N GLY A 50 1.40 -9.29 26.99
CA GLY A 50 1.91 -9.39 28.36
C GLY A 50 3.02 -8.38 28.69
N PHE A 51 3.31 -7.44 27.78
CA PHE A 51 4.21 -6.32 28.06
C PHE A 51 3.58 -5.43 29.15
N THR A 52 4.29 -5.22 30.25
CA THR A 52 3.80 -4.56 31.47
C THR A 52 3.24 -3.15 31.19
N PRO A 53 2.15 -2.73 31.87
CA PRO A 53 1.32 -1.57 31.49
C PRO A 53 1.92 -0.20 31.88
N LEU A 54 3.24 -0.12 32.11
CA LEU A 54 3.90 1.11 32.54
C LEU A 54 3.97 2.20 31.45
N ILE A 55 3.62 1.86 30.20
CA ILE A 55 3.54 2.82 29.10
C ILE A 55 2.12 2.78 28.55
N SER A 56 1.43 3.91 28.63
CA SER A 56 -0.01 4.02 28.43
C SER A 56 -0.50 3.84 26.99
N TYR A 57 0.36 3.62 25.99
CA TYR A 57 -0.06 3.49 24.58
C TYR A 57 0.91 2.63 23.74
N ARG A 58 0.36 1.75 22.89
CA ARG A 58 1.10 1.13 21.78
C ARG A 58 1.52 2.16 20.74
N ARG A 59 2.43 1.77 19.84
CA ARG A 59 2.76 2.59 18.67
C ARG A 59 1.54 2.88 17.80
N THR A 60 1.46 4.10 17.29
CA THR A 60 0.36 4.54 16.42
C THR A 60 0.56 4.03 14.99
N PHE A 61 -0.48 3.46 14.41
CA PHE A 61 -0.44 2.97 13.03
C PHE A 61 -0.41 4.10 12.02
N PRO A 62 0.12 3.86 10.81
CA PRO A 62 0.13 4.86 9.74
C PRO A 62 -1.25 5.45 9.43
N PHE A 63 -2.31 4.62 9.40
CA PHE A 63 -3.67 5.13 9.16
C PHE A 63 -4.20 5.99 10.31
N GLU A 64 -3.76 5.77 11.56
CA GLU A 64 -4.10 6.61 12.71
C GLU A 64 -3.36 7.94 12.65
N ARG A 65 -2.09 7.91 12.20
CA ARG A 65 -1.32 9.12 11.93
C ARG A 65 -1.90 9.93 10.79
N ALA A 66 -2.38 9.28 9.73
CA ALA A 66 -3.08 9.92 8.63
C ALA A 66 -4.37 10.63 9.07
N SER A 67 -4.98 10.24 10.20
CA SER A 67 -6.13 10.95 10.77
C SER A 67 -5.76 12.23 11.53
N LYS A 68 -4.47 12.45 11.83
CA LYS A 68 -4.03 13.64 12.58
C LYS A 68 -3.92 14.81 11.61
N THR A 69 -4.61 15.91 11.94
CA THR A 69 -4.60 17.16 11.17
C THR A 69 -3.21 17.78 11.03
N SER A 70 -2.32 17.46 11.97
CA SER A 70 -0.92 17.88 11.91
C SER A 70 -0.09 17.11 10.88
N VAL A 71 -0.58 15.95 10.38
CA VAL A 71 0.10 15.10 9.38
C VAL A 71 -0.55 15.27 8.01
N CYS A 72 -1.87 15.12 7.92
CA CYS A 72 -2.67 15.40 6.73
C CYS A 72 -3.64 16.54 7.07
N SER A 73 -3.57 17.65 6.34
CA SER A 73 -4.26 18.87 6.74
C SER A 73 -5.80 18.74 6.70
N PRO A 74 -6.56 19.57 7.43
CA PRO A 74 -8.01 19.63 7.31
C PRO A 74 -8.48 19.90 5.87
N ASN A 75 -7.80 20.82 5.16
CA ASN A 75 -8.13 21.14 3.76
C ASN A 75 -7.98 19.92 2.84
N PHE A 76 -6.93 19.10 3.06
CA PHE A 76 -6.77 17.85 2.35
C PHE A 76 -7.91 16.87 2.64
N HIS A 77 -8.28 16.71 3.90
CA HIS A 77 -9.39 15.83 4.30
C HIS A 77 -10.72 16.27 3.67
N ASP A 78 -11.02 17.57 3.67
CA ASP A 78 -12.22 18.13 3.05
C ASP A 78 -12.23 17.91 1.54
N TRP A 79 -11.09 18.16 0.87
CA TRP A 79 -10.96 17.94 -0.58
C TRP A 79 -11.22 16.49 -0.97
N VAL A 80 -10.60 15.55 -0.26
CA VAL A 80 -10.80 14.11 -0.46
C VAL A 80 -12.23 13.69 -0.13
N SER A 81 -12.78 14.13 1.00
CA SER A 81 -14.14 13.76 1.42
C SER A 81 -15.17 14.21 0.39
N ASN A 82 -15.03 15.44 -0.12
CA ASN A 82 -15.87 15.97 -1.19
C ASN A 82 -15.81 15.11 -2.46
N TYR A 83 -14.61 14.70 -2.87
CA TYR A 83 -14.46 13.79 -4.01
C TYR A 83 -15.12 12.43 -3.75
N GLN A 84 -14.89 11.82 -2.60
CA GLN A 84 -15.44 10.49 -2.27
C GLN A 84 -16.97 10.51 -2.19
N SER A 85 -17.56 11.61 -1.67
CA SER A 85 -19.00 11.79 -1.62
C SER A 85 -19.60 12.03 -3.01
N TRP A 86 -18.92 12.80 -3.86
CA TRP A 86 -19.29 12.94 -5.27
C TRP A 86 -19.20 11.59 -6.01
N HIS A 87 -18.10 10.85 -5.82
CA HIS A 87 -17.87 9.53 -6.41
C HIS A 87 -18.97 8.54 -6.00
N THR A 88 -19.32 8.49 -4.72
CA THR A 88 -20.42 7.65 -4.23
C THR A 88 -21.75 8.00 -4.89
N LYS A 89 -22.12 9.29 -4.94
CA LYS A 89 -23.37 9.75 -5.55
C LYS A 89 -23.44 9.46 -7.05
N VAL A 90 -22.33 9.60 -7.78
CA VAL A 90 -22.27 9.25 -9.20
C VAL A 90 -22.40 7.74 -9.36
N GLY A 91 -21.66 6.96 -8.58
CA GLY A 91 -21.68 5.50 -8.58
C GLY A 91 -23.07 4.91 -8.31
N GLU A 92 -23.83 5.50 -7.38
CA GLU A 92 -25.22 5.11 -7.10
C GLU A 92 -26.19 5.42 -8.25
N GLN A 93 -25.94 6.47 -9.03
CA GLN A 93 -26.77 6.85 -10.17
C GLN A 93 -26.51 5.96 -11.38
N ILE A 94 -25.24 5.76 -11.74
CA ILE A 94 -24.85 4.92 -12.90
C ILE A 94 -24.94 3.42 -12.57
N GLY A 95 -24.77 3.05 -11.31
CA GLY A 95 -24.79 1.68 -10.82
C GLY A 95 -26.19 1.17 -10.43
N ARG A 96 -27.27 1.66 -11.02
CA ARG A 96 -28.59 1.06 -10.72
C ARG A 96 -28.71 -0.26 -11.50
N PRO A 97 -29.10 -1.37 -10.85
CA PRO A 97 -29.03 -2.72 -11.46
C PRO A 97 -29.95 -2.92 -12.67
N ASN A 98 -30.94 -2.05 -12.85
CA ASN A 98 -31.93 -2.15 -13.92
C ASN A 98 -31.65 -1.22 -15.11
N LEU A 99 -30.50 -0.53 -15.14
CA LEU A 99 -30.15 0.35 -16.26
C LEU A 99 -29.54 -0.44 -17.41
N THR A 100 -29.98 -0.14 -18.62
CA THR A 100 -29.31 -0.50 -19.86
C THR A 100 -28.03 0.34 -20.05
N PHE A 101 -27.12 -0.11 -20.91
CA PHE A 101 -25.91 0.66 -21.23
C PHE A 101 -26.21 2.04 -21.83
N THR A 102 -27.29 2.17 -22.62
CA THR A 102 -27.75 3.45 -23.16
C THR A 102 -28.23 4.39 -22.06
N GLU A 103 -29.03 3.91 -21.10
CA GLU A 103 -29.49 4.74 -19.98
C GLU A 103 -28.32 5.15 -19.07
N GLN A 104 -27.35 4.26 -18.85
CA GLN A 104 -26.11 4.61 -18.14
C GLN A 104 -25.35 5.72 -18.86
N ARG A 105 -25.20 5.63 -20.19
CA ARG A 105 -24.58 6.65 -21.04
C ARG A 105 -25.28 8.01 -20.89
N ASP A 106 -26.61 8.03 -20.95
CA ASP A 106 -27.40 9.26 -20.86
C ASP A 106 -27.23 9.93 -19.49
N ILE A 107 -27.19 9.13 -18.41
CA ILE A 107 -26.88 9.65 -17.06
C ILE A 107 -25.47 10.23 -17.00
N ILE A 108 -24.48 9.54 -17.56
CA ILE A 108 -23.09 9.99 -17.59
C ILE A 108 -22.96 11.34 -18.32
N LEU A 109 -23.60 11.48 -19.49
CA LEU A 109 -23.60 12.72 -20.27
C LEU A 109 -24.29 13.85 -19.53
N LYS A 110 -25.47 13.57 -18.97
CA LYS A 110 -26.24 14.54 -18.19
C LYS A 110 -25.47 15.08 -16.99
N LEU A 111 -24.68 14.23 -16.34
CA LEU A 111 -23.86 14.58 -15.18
C LEU A 111 -22.47 15.11 -15.56
N ASP A 112 -22.15 15.16 -16.85
CA ASP A 112 -20.82 15.41 -17.41
C ASP A 112 -19.70 14.64 -16.69
N VAL A 113 -19.92 13.35 -16.47
CA VAL A 113 -18.93 12.50 -15.79
C VAL A 113 -17.81 12.16 -16.78
N ARG A 114 -16.57 12.40 -16.33
CA ARG A 114 -15.36 11.93 -16.99
C ARG A 114 -14.74 10.81 -16.15
N PHE A 115 -14.18 9.80 -16.78
CA PHE A 115 -13.63 8.62 -16.15
C PHE A 115 -12.11 8.60 -16.26
N ILE A 116 -11.50 7.95 -15.29
CA ILE A 116 -10.10 7.58 -15.31
C ILE A 116 -9.98 6.15 -14.81
N PHE A 117 -9.31 5.31 -15.58
CA PHE A 117 -9.16 3.90 -15.29
C PHE A 117 -7.69 3.60 -14.99
N ALA A 118 -7.41 3.05 -13.82
CA ALA A 118 -6.08 2.58 -13.45
C ALA A 118 -5.91 1.13 -13.91
N GLU A 119 -5.35 0.95 -15.11
CA GLU A 119 -5.05 -0.36 -15.69
C GLU A 119 -3.85 -1.01 -14.99
N THR A 120 -3.98 -2.27 -14.60
CA THR A 120 -2.86 -2.96 -13.98
C THR A 120 -1.80 -3.38 -15.00
N PHE A 121 -0.56 -3.39 -14.56
CA PHE A 121 0.50 -4.14 -15.22
C PHE A 121 0.68 -5.52 -14.59
N GLY A 122 1.32 -6.43 -15.32
CA GLY A 122 1.85 -7.69 -14.78
C GLY A 122 3.01 -7.53 -13.78
N THR A 123 3.05 -6.42 -13.03
CA THR A 123 4.06 -6.11 -12.01
C THR A 123 3.66 -6.53 -10.61
N GLY A 124 4.62 -6.42 -9.68
CA GLY A 124 4.43 -6.70 -8.26
C GLY A 124 3.52 -5.69 -7.54
N LEU A 125 3.19 -6.03 -6.29
CA LEU A 125 2.28 -5.26 -5.43
C LEU A 125 2.63 -3.77 -5.35
N ALA A 126 3.89 -3.44 -5.09
CA ALA A 126 4.32 -2.06 -4.85
C ALA A 126 4.03 -1.15 -6.06
N ASP A 127 4.37 -1.59 -7.26
CA ASP A 127 4.18 -0.81 -8.48
C ASP A 127 2.68 -0.60 -8.75
N ARG A 128 1.86 -1.63 -8.55
CA ARG A 128 0.39 -1.54 -8.70
C ARG A 128 -0.22 -0.53 -7.74
N ILE A 129 0.16 -0.57 -6.46
CA ILE A 129 -0.34 0.38 -5.46
C ILE A 129 0.13 1.79 -5.79
N THR A 130 1.39 1.95 -6.17
CA THR A 130 1.98 3.25 -6.53
C THR A 130 1.26 3.87 -7.72
N HIS A 131 1.04 3.07 -8.76
CA HIS A 131 0.26 3.46 -9.92
C HIS A 131 -1.17 3.86 -9.52
N LEU A 132 -1.86 3.04 -8.73
CA LEU A 132 -3.22 3.33 -8.26
C LEU A 132 -3.28 4.67 -7.49
N VAL A 133 -2.36 4.90 -6.56
CA VAL A 133 -2.31 6.14 -5.77
C VAL A 133 -1.99 7.35 -6.68
N ALA A 134 -1.10 7.18 -7.66
CA ALA A 134 -0.79 8.26 -8.62
C ALA A 134 -1.99 8.58 -9.52
N THR A 135 -2.68 7.56 -10.04
CA THR A 135 -3.91 7.74 -10.82
C THR A 135 -5.02 8.34 -9.97
N TYR A 136 -5.09 8.01 -8.69
CA TYR A 136 -6.03 8.63 -7.75
C TYR A 136 -5.75 10.13 -7.56
N LEU A 137 -4.49 10.55 -7.48
CA LEU A 137 -4.15 11.98 -7.47
C LEU A 137 -4.66 12.69 -8.73
N VAL A 138 -4.43 12.11 -9.92
CA VAL A 138 -4.94 12.67 -11.19
C VAL A 138 -6.47 12.73 -11.18
N ALA A 139 -7.14 11.69 -10.66
CA ALA A 139 -8.58 11.64 -10.54
C ALA A 139 -9.14 12.77 -9.66
N LEU A 140 -8.48 13.05 -8.54
CA LEU A 140 -8.83 14.14 -7.64
C LEU A 140 -8.63 15.52 -8.30
N LEU A 141 -7.47 15.74 -8.92
CA LEU A 141 -7.11 17.00 -9.58
C LEU A 141 -8.01 17.35 -10.77
N THR A 142 -8.49 16.33 -11.49
CA THR A 142 -9.32 16.50 -12.69
C THR A 142 -10.81 16.21 -12.47
N ARG A 143 -11.19 15.84 -11.23
CA ARG A 143 -12.53 15.39 -10.85
C ARG A 143 -13.04 14.28 -11.79
N ARG A 144 -12.17 13.33 -12.14
CA ARG A 144 -12.54 12.13 -12.91
C ARG A 144 -13.00 11.03 -11.97
N PHE A 145 -14.02 10.28 -12.37
CA PHE A 145 -14.51 9.11 -11.66
C PHE A 145 -13.47 7.99 -11.78
N LEU A 146 -12.76 7.70 -10.69
CA LEU A 146 -11.73 6.67 -10.68
C LEU A 146 -12.37 5.29 -10.72
N LEU A 147 -11.91 4.49 -11.67
CA LEU A 147 -12.13 3.07 -11.78
C LEU A 147 -10.79 2.35 -11.65
N PHE A 148 -10.82 1.19 -11.02
CA PHE A 148 -9.71 0.26 -10.96
C PHE A 148 -9.98 -0.94 -11.87
N ASP A 149 -8.91 -1.57 -12.31
CA ASP A 149 -8.97 -2.77 -13.12
C ASP A 149 -9.51 -3.97 -12.32
N ASP A 150 -10.50 -4.66 -12.87
CA ASP A 150 -11.08 -5.87 -12.31
C ASP A 150 -10.24 -7.12 -12.58
N SER A 151 -9.18 -7.00 -13.39
CA SER A 151 -8.19 -8.06 -13.60
C SER A 151 -7.33 -8.38 -12.37
N TRP A 152 -7.55 -7.68 -11.25
CA TRP A 152 -6.97 -8.00 -9.95
C TRP A 152 -8.04 -8.31 -8.89
N PRO A 153 -8.80 -9.41 -9.05
CA PRO A 153 -9.94 -9.73 -8.19
C PRO A 153 -9.55 -9.89 -6.71
N GLU A 154 -8.33 -10.38 -6.44
CA GLU A 154 -7.81 -10.57 -5.09
C GLU A 154 -7.63 -9.25 -4.33
N PHE A 155 -7.49 -8.12 -5.04
CA PHE A 155 -7.25 -6.82 -4.43
C PHE A 155 -8.33 -6.47 -3.40
N HIS A 156 -9.61 -6.68 -3.75
CA HIS A 156 -10.74 -6.34 -2.89
C HIS A 156 -10.94 -7.31 -1.73
N GLU A 157 -10.39 -8.51 -1.83
CA GLU A 157 -10.35 -9.44 -0.71
C GLU A 157 -9.38 -9.01 0.38
N ILE A 158 -8.34 -8.26 0.00
CA ILE A 158 -7.15 -7.98 0.81
C ILE A 158 -7.12 -6.53 1.28
N VAL A 159 -7.62 -5.61 0.46
CA VAL A 159 -7.62 -4.18 0.69
C VAL A 159 -9.03 -3.63 0.51
N ARG A 160 -9.44 -2.77 1.43
CA ARG A 160 -10.67 -1.99 1.35
C ARG A 160 -10.37 -0.64 0.72
N SER A 161 -11.18 -0.24 -0.25
CA SER A 161 -11.16 1.12 -0.82
C SER A 161 -12.23 2.02 -0.19
N SER A 162 -11.97 3.32 -0.09
CA SER A 162 -12.95 4.32 0.34
C SER A 162 -13.90 4.76 -0.78
N LEU A 163 -13.62 4.38 -2.03
CA LEU A 163 -14.42 4.72 -3.21
C LEU A 163 -15.52 3.69 -3.49
N ALA A 164 -16.59 4.16 -4.15
CA ALA A 164 -17.69 3.33 -4.65
C ALA A 164 -17.25 2.55 -5.89
N TYR A 165 -16.40 1.57 -5.66
CA TYR A 165 -15.97 0.64 -6.69
C TYR A 165 -17.04 -0.43 -6.88
N ARG A 166 -17.68 -0.42 -8.05
CA ARG A 166 -18.57 -1.50 -8.51
C ARG A 166 -18.20 -1.84 -9.94
N SER A 167 -17.11 -2.58 -10.13
CA SER A 167 -16.68 -2.99 -11.46
C SER A 167 -17.80 -3.74 -12.17
N ASP A 168 -18.38 -4.74 -11.52
CA ASP A 168 -19.49 -5.55 -12.01
C ASP A 168 -20.63 -4.78 -12.70
N VAL A 169 -20.88 -3.52 -12.33
CA VAL A 169 -21.93 -2.68 -12.95
C VAL A 169 -21.38 -1.52 -13.77
N ILE A 170 -20.20 -0.99 -13.43
CA ILE A 170 -19.65 0.22 -14.07
C ILE A 170 -18.59 -0.11 -15.13
N THR A 171 -17.89 -1.24 -15.07
CA THR A 171 -16.90 -1.61 -16.09
C THR A 171 -17.49 -2.27 -17.34
N PRO A 172 -18.61 -3.04 -17.31
CA PRO A 172 -19.13 -3.67 -18.53
C PRO A 172 -19.38 -2.69 -19.68
N TRP A 173 -20.05 -1.55 -19.44
CA TRP A 173 -20.32 -0.58 -20.51
C TRP A 173 -19.04 0.01 -21.10
N LEU A 174 -17.95 0.09 -20.33
CA LEU A 174 -16.65 0.55 -20.80
C LEU A 174 -16.08 -0.40 -21.87
N PHE A 175 -16.23 -1.71 -21.67
CA PHE A 175 -15.82 -2.72 -22.65
C PHE A 175 -16.73 -2.74 -23.88
N HIS A 176 -17.96 -2.23 -23.77
CA HIS A 176 -18.90 -2.05 -24.87
C HIS A 176 -18.84 -0.64 -25.50
N LEU A 177 -17.83 0.18 -25.20
CA LEU A 177 -17.68 1.52 -25.77
C LEU A 177 -17.77 1.54 -27.30
N HIS A 178 -17.14 0.56 -27.97
CA HIS A 178 -17.19 0.44 -29.42
C HIS A 178 -18.63 0.22 -29.93
N GLU A 179 -19.39 -0.64 -29.27
CA GLU A 179 -20.79 -0.91 -29.62
C GLU A 179 -21.68 0.32 -29.37
N LEU A 180 -21.47 1.00 -28.23
CA LEU A 180 -22.19 2.22 -27.87
C LEU A 180 -21.93 3.36 -28.86
N ASN A 181 -20.73 3.42 -29.44
CA ASN A 181 -20.34 4.43 -30.41
C ASN A 181 -20.60 4.01 -31.88
N ALA A 182 -20.99 2.76 -32.16
CA ALA A 182 -21.00 2.21 -33.53
C ALA A 182 -21.90 3.00 -34.51
N ASN A 183 -22.96 3.63 -34.01
CA ASN A 183 -23.92 4.41 -34.80
C ASN A 183 -23.80 5.93 -34.58
N LEU A 184 -22.74 6.38 -33.90
CA LEU A 184 -22.52 7.78 -33.56
C LEU A 184 -21.34 8.35 -34.37
N SER A 185 -21.47 9.58 -34.83
CA SER A 185 -20.32 10.30 -35.41
C SER A 185 -19.37 10.77 -34.30
N PHE A 186 -18.09 10.98 -34.60
CA PHE A 186 -17.13 11.51 -33.62
C PHE A 186 -17.53 12.89 -33.05
N ASN A 187 -18.33 13.66 -33.80
CA ASN A 187 -18.82 14.98 -33.39
C ASN A 187 -20.19 14.90 -32.68
N ASP A 188 -20.73 13.71 -32.46
CA ASP A 188 -21.98 13.53 -31.71
C ASP A 188 -21.73 13.76 -30.22
N ASP A 189 -22.57 14.56 -29.57
CA ASP A 189 -22.47 14.84 -28.13
C ASP A 189 -22.59 13.56 -27.27
N GLN A 190 -23.18 12.49 -27.84
CA GLN A 190 -23.28 11.18 -27.21
C GLN A 190 -22.05 10.29 -27.42
N PHE A 191 -21.12 10.69 -28.29
CA PHE A 191 -19.92 9.92 -28.59
C PHE A 191 -18.95 9.92 -27.40
N PHE A 192 -18.61 8.74 -26.90
CA PHE A 192 -17.66 8.62 -25.80
C PHE A 192 -16.23 8.56 -26.34
N THR A 193 -15.55 9.70 -26.31
CA THR A 193 -14.11 9.78 -26.58
C THR A 193 -13.32 9.02 -25.51
N PHE A 194 -12.28 8.30 -25.94
CA PHE A 194 -11.37 7.61 -25.04
C PHE A 194 -9.92 7.77 -25.48
N LYS A 195 -9.00 7.70 -24.53
CA LYS A 195 -7.56 7.68 -24.78
C LYS A 195 -6.87 6.74 -23.83
N SER A 196 -5.98 5.90 -24.36
CA SER A 196 -5.07 5.10 -23.55
C SER A 196 -3.73 5.79 -23.44
N GLN A 197 -3.17 5.77 -22.24
CA GLN A 197 -1.92 6.42 -21.92
C GLN A 197 -1.07 5.50 -21.04
N ILE A 198 0.03 5.04 -21.64
CA ILE A 198 1.09 4.37 -20.92
C ILE A 198 2.04 5.45 -20.39
N VAL A 199 2.27 5.44 -19.09
CA VAL A 199 3.21 6.34 -18.43
C VAL A 199 4.57 5.66 -18.40
N SER A 200 5.40 5.99 -19.39
CA SER A 200 6.82 5.63 -19.43
C SER A 200 7.66 6.55 -18.54
N LEU A 201 8.96 6.26 -18.45
CA LEU A 201 9.91 7.11 -17.73
C LEU A 201 10.05 8.52 -18.36
N ASP A 202 9.65 8.72 -19.62
CA ASP A 202 9.78 10.02 -20.28
C ASP A 202 8.76 11.04 -19.75
N ARG A 203 7.66 10.57 -19.16
CA ARG A 203 6.64 11.42 -18.52
C ARG A 203 7.11 12.09 -17.23
N LEU A 204 8.29 11.75 -16.76
CA LEU A 204 8.80 12.13 -15.44
C LEU A 204 9.50 13.49 -15.46
N TYR A 205 9.75 14.01 -16.66
CA TYR A 205 10.32 15.34 -16.89
C TYR A 205 9.30 16.32 -17.46
N LYS A 206 8.04 15.88 -17.65
CA LYS A 206 6.98 16.69 -18.25
C LYS A 206 5.82 16.85 -17.27
N ASP A 207 5.57 18.10 -16.91
CA ASP A 207 4.33 18.46 -16.23
C ASP A 207 3.15 18.41 -17.21
N PHE A 208 2.04 17.87 -16.74
CA PHE A 208 0.82 17.75 -17.52
C PHE A 208 -0.23 18.73 -17.02
N ASP A 209 -0.91 19.40 -17.96
CA ASP A 209 -2.27 19.83 -17.70
C ASP A 209 -3.20 18.69 -18.10
N TYR A 210 -3.57 17.85 -17.14
CA TYR A 210 -4.36 16.65 -17.42
C TYR A 210 -5.75 16.98 -18.01
N ASN A 211 -6.31 18.16 -17.76
CA ASN A 211 -7.58 18.55 -18.38
C ASN A 211 -7.40 18.95 -19.84
N LYS A 212 -6.31 19.64 -20.16
CA LYS A 212 -6.01 20.11 -21.52
C LYS A 212 -5.45 19.01 -22.43
N GLU A 213 -4.54 18.18 -21.91
CA GLU A 213 -3.83 17.16 -22.69
C GLU A 213 -4.61 15.84 -22.81
N TYR A 214 -5.54 15.62 -21.90
CA TYR A 214 -6.45 14.48 -21.89
C TYR A 214 -7.88 14.98 -21.75
N PRO A 215 -8.44 15.66 -22.78
CA PRO A 215 -9.81 16.15 -22.74
C PRO A 215 -10.84 15.01 -22.82
N GLU A 216 -10.42 13.80 -23.21
CA GLU A 216 -11.30 12.68 -23.48
C GLU A 216 -12.13 12.30 -22.26
N ARG A 217 -13.39 11.93 -22.49
CA ARG A 217 -14.31 11.50 -21.43
C ARG A 217 -13.77 10.28 -20.67
N VAL A 218 -13.11 9.35 -21.36
CA VAL A 218 -12.48 8.17 -20.75
C VAL A 218 -10.95 8.23 -20.91
N LEU A 219 -10.24 8.19 -19.79
CA LEU A 219 -8.77 8.10 -19.79
C LEU A 219 -8.33 6.75 -19.18
N LEU A 220 -7.72 5.89 -19.99
CA LEU A 220 -7.08 4.68 -19.49
C LEU A 220 -5.62 5.00 -19.17
N MET A 221 -5.24 4.88 -17.90
CA MET A 221 -3.88 5.13 -17.44
C MET A 221 -3.24 3.81 -17.03
N LYS A 222 -2.04 3.58 -17.55
CA LYS A 222 -1.21 2.44 -17.21
C LYS A 222 0.17 2.93 -16.78
N SER A 223 0.63 2.64 -15.58
CA SER A 223 1.98 3.06 -15.12
C SER A 223 2.69 2.04 -14.24
N HIS A 224 4.02 2.05 -14.29
CA HIS A 224 4.90 1.38 -13.33
C HIS A 224 5.56 2.36 -12.35
N VAL A 225 5.27 3.66 -12.49
CA VAL A 225 5.92 4.74 -11.74
C VAL A 225 4.87 5.63 -11.08
N GLY A 226 5.26 6.30 -10.00
CA GLY A 226 4.38 7.25 -9.31
C GLY A 226 4.85 8.69 -9.52
N ASN A 227 4.12 9.51 -10.29
CA ASN A 227 4.50 10.91 -10.54
C ASN A 227 4.07 11.90 -9.44
N ILE A 228 3.73 11.39 -8.25
CA ILE A 228 3.10 12.17 -7.17
C ILE A 228 4.03 13.27 -6.66
N ILE A 229 5.30 12.91 -6.38
CA ILE A 229 6.28 13.83 -5.80
C ILE A 229 6.64 14.91 -6.82
N HIS A 230 6.93 14.53 -8.07
CA HIS A 230 7.18 15.48 -9.15
C HIS A 230 6.02 16.46 -9.36
N THR A 231 4.77 15.99 -9.34
CA THR A 231 3.59 16.87 -9.49
C THR A 231 3.53 17.95 -8.39
N LEU A 232 4.03 17.64 -7.20
CA LEU A 232 4.12 18.56 -6.07
C LEU A 232 5.33 19.51 -6.15
N THR A 233 6.49 19.01 -6.58
CA THR A 233 7.78 19.73 -6.50
C THR A 233 8.19 20.44 -7.77
N SER A 234 7.65 20.05 -8.93
CA SER A 234 8.04 20.65 -10.19
C SER A 234 7.62 22.10 -10.28
N SER A 235 8.58 22.97 -10.64
CA SER A 235 8.34 24.41 -10.82
C SER A 235 7.39 24.74 -11.98
N SER A 236 7.23 23.82 -12.96
CA SER A 236 6.32 23.97 -14.10
C SER A 236 4.98 23.24 -13.89
N SER A 237 4.79 22.55 -12.76
CA SER A 237 3.53 21.90 -12.44
C SER A 237 2.47 22.94 -12.11
N ILE A 238 1.40 22.98 -12.91
CA ILE A 238 0.25 23.84 -12.64
C ILE A 238 -0.52 23.44 -11.36
N TYR A 239 -0.25 22.25 -10.81
CA TYR A 239 -0.89 21.73 -9.60
C TYR A 239 -0.05 21.94 -8.33
N ALA A 240 1.25 22.21 -8.46
CA ALA A 240 2.18 22.29 -7.32
C ALA A 240 1.70 23.29 -6.26
N ASP A 241 1.31 24.50 -6.67
CA ASP A 241 0.84 25.55 -5.77
C ASP A 241 -0.45 25.16 -5.01
N PHE A 242 -1.38 24.48 -5.69
CA PHE A 242 -2.59 23.98 -5.05
C PHE A 242 -2.27 22.90 -4.01
N LEU A 243 -1.47 21.90 -4.39
CA LEU A 243 -1.11 20.79 -3.51
C LEU A 243 -0.29 21.28 -2.30
N TYR A 244 0.73 22.12 -2.53
CA TYR A 244 1.62 22.60 -1.48
C TYR A 244 0.96 23.68 -0.62
N LYS A 245 0.44 24.76 -1.22
CA LYS A 245 -0.01 25.94 -0.45
C LYS A 245 -1.45 25.81 0.05
N LYS A 246 -2.35 25.17 -0.70
CA LYS A 246 -3.78 25.08 -0.31
C LYS A 246 -4.06 23.83 0.52
N LEU A 247 -3.45 22.69 0.17
CA LEU A 247 -3.66 21.44 0.88
C LEU A 247 -2.58 21.15 1.95
N ASP A 248 -1.53 21.98 2.06
CA ASP A 248 -0.40 21.77 3.00
C ASP A 248 0.20 20.35 2.87
N LEU A 249 0.29 19.88 1.63
CA LEU A 249 0.96 18.62 1.29
C LEU A 249 2.44 18.88 1.06
N LYS A 250 3.26 17.93 1.48
CA LYS A 250 4.71 17.94 1.48
C LYS A 250 5.21 16.62 0.91
N THR A 251 6.48 16.58 0.49
CA THR A 251 7.07 15.38 -0.09
C THR A 251 7.06 14.19 0.86
N ASP A 252 7.10 14.44 2.18
CA ASP A 252 7.10 13.42 3.22
C ASP A 252 5.70 12.90 3.61
N ASN A 253 4.61 13.59 3.23
CA ASN A 253 3.24 13.20 3.61
C ASN A 253 2.31 12.91 2.43
N ILE A 254 2.54 13.46 1.23
CA ILE A 254 1.55 13.43 0.13
C ILE A 254 1.16 12.00 -0.26
N PHE A 255 2.15 11.13 -0.44
CA PHE A 255 1.90 9.73 -0.81
C PHE A 255 1.10 9.01 0.28
N GLY A 256 1.55 9.09 1.53
CA GLY A 256 0.89 8.41 2.64
C GLY A 256 -0.53 8.95 2.92
N CYS A 257 -0.73 10.26 2.82
CA CYS A 257 -2.05 10.87 2.96
C CYS A 257 -3.00 10.38 1.85
N LEU A 258 -2.57 10.37 0.59
CA LEU A 258 -3.35 9.81 -0.52
C LEU A 258 -3.64 8.32 -0.31
N TYR A 259 -2.61 7.52 0.00
CA TYR A 259 -2.75 6.08 0.23
C TYR A 259 -3.76 5.77 1.34
N HIS A 260 -3.61 6.35 2.54
CA HIS A 260 -4.50 6.08 3.68
C HIS A 260 -5.88 6.72 3.56
N SER A 261 -6.07 7.63 2.61
CA SER A 261 -7.40 8.15 2.26
C SER A 261 -8.16 7.26 1.28
N LEU A 262 -7.44 6.43 0.52
CA LEU A 262 -8.00 5.55 -0.48
C LEU A 262 -8.09 4.11 0.01
N LEU A 263 -7.04 3.58 0.63
CA LEU A 263 -6.82 2.17 0.89
C LEU A 263 -6.57 1.87 2.36
N ILE A 264 -7.07 0.74 2.82
CA ILE A 264 -6.71 0.15 4.12
C ILE A 264 -6.70 -1.38 3.99
N PRO A 265 -5.70 -2.09 4.57
CA PRO A 265 -5.74 -3.54 4.62
C PRO A 265 -7.01 -4.02 5.33
N ARG A 266 -7.62 -5.09 4.82
CA ARG A 266 -8.76 -5.73 5.50
C ARG A 266 -8.29 -6.43 6.76
N LEU A 267 -9.04 -6.25 7.85
CA LEU A 267 -8.77 -6.90 9.12
C LEU A 267 -8.78 -8.43 8.96
N SER A 268 -9.72 -8.98 8.18
CA SER A 268 -9.78 -10.42 7.91
C SER A 268 -8.51 -10.96 7.27
N THR A 269 -7.84 -10.18 6.43
CA THR A 269 -6.56 -10.55 5.83
C THR A 269 -5.44 -10.61 6.85
N LEU A 270 -5.33 -9.60 7.71
CA LEU A 270 -4.30 -9.56 8.74
C LEU A 270 -4.50 -10.70 9.75
N ILE A 271 -5.75 -10.94 10.16
CA ILE A 271 -6.10 -12.07 11.03
C ILE A 271 -5.74 -13.39 10.36
N ALA A 272 -6.08 -13.61 9.10
CA ALA A 272 -5.79 -14.87 8.42
C ALA A 272 -4.29 -15.22 8.40
N ILE A 273 -3.42 -14.21 8.36
CA ILE A 273 -1.95 -14.40 8.39
C ILE A 273 -1.42 -14.55 9.82
N CYS A 274 -2.02 -13.87 10.79
CA CYS A 274 -1.65 -13.99 12.20
C CYS A 274 -2.15 -15.29 12.84
N SER A 275 -3.27 -15.84 12.35
CA SER A 275 -3.87 -17.09 12.84
C SER A 275 -3.30 -18.34 12.19
N ASP A 276 -2.42 -18.21 11.19
CA ASP A 276 -1.66 -19.35 10.66
C ASP A 276 -0.76 -19.89 11.77
N ALA A 277 -0.83 -21.20 12.05
CA ALA A 277 -0.36 -21.85 13.29
C ALA A 277 1.16 -21.74 13.58
N ASN A 278 1.91 -21.05 12.74
CA ASN A 278 3.28 -20.65 13.02
C ASN A 278 3.25 -19.30 13.75
N GLU A 279 3.35 -19.34 15.08
CA GLU A 279 3.30 -18.23 16.06
C GLU A 279 4.17 -16.99 15.74
N THR A 280 5.06 -17.07 14.74
CA THR A 280 6.02 -16.03 14.38
C THR A 280 5.40 -14.71 13.91
N THR A 281 4.30 -14.72 13.13
CA THR A 281 3.74 -13.46 12.56
C THR A 281 3.05 -12.61 13.62
N GLN A 282 2.27 -13.23 14.51
CA GLN A 282 1.65 -12.55 15.66
C GLN A 282 2.71 -12.01 16.61
N TYR A 283 3.74 -12.81 16.92
CA TYR A 283 4.84 -12.38 17.77
C TYR A 283 5.61 -11.18 17.20
N ILE A 284 5.88 -11.17 15.88
CA ILE A 284 6.52 -10.04 15.20
C ILE A 284 5.65 -8.78 15.33
N LEU A 285 4.34 -8.88 15.04
CA LEU A 285 3.42 -7.75 15.18
C LEU A 285 3.43 -7.18 16.60
N GLN A 286 3.29 -8.03 17.61
CA GLN A 286 3.30 -7.62 19.02
C GLN A 286 4.61 -6.95 19.42
N SER A 287 5.74 -7.52 18.99
CA SER A 287 7.07 -6.96 19.25
C SER A 287 7.26 -5.60 18.60
N LEU A 288 6.75 -5.42 17.37
CA LEU A 288 6.83 -4.14 16.67
C LEU A 288 5.87 -3.08 17.22
N MET A 289 4.76 -3.46 17.85
CA MET A 289 3.86 -2.52 18.53
C MET A 289 4.42 -2.04 19.87
N PHE A 290 5.35 -2.78 20.46
CA PHE A 290 5.90 -2.48 21.78
C PHE A 290 6.82 -1.24 21.73
N PRO A 291 6.51 -0.16 22.46
CA PRO A 291 7.24 1.11 22.34
C PRO A 291 8.61 1.11 23.02
N LYS A 292 9.01 0.02 23.71
CA LYS A 292 10.26 -0.05 24.48
C LYS A 292 11.52 0.12 23.61
N TYR A 293 11.50 -0.41 22.39
CA TYR A 293 12.65 -0.37 21.50
C TYR A 293 12.34 0.57 20.33
N PRO A 294 13.24 1.50 19.96
CA PRO A 294 13.12 2.19 18.68
C PRO A 294 13.14 1.13 17.55
N THR A 295 12.25 1.26 16.57
CA THR A 295 12.11 0.26 15.49
C THR A 295 12.72 0.77 14.20
N ILE A 296 13.53 -0.08 13.55
CA ILE A 296 14.14 0.22 12.25
C ILE A 296 13.70 -0.85 11.24
N GLY A 297 13.01 -0.44 10.19
CA GLY A 297 12.67 -1.32 9.08
C GLY A 297 13.86 -1.42 8.13
N VAL A 298 14.42 -2.61 7.97
CA VAL A 298 15.48 -2.88 6.98
C VAL A 298 14.88 -3.69 5.83
N GLN A 299 14.76 -3.09 4.65
CA GLN A 299 14.30 -3.75 3.44
C GLN A 299 15.49 -4.04 2.52
N ILE A 300 15.75 -5.32 2.27
CA ILE A 300 16.83 -5.77 1.40
C ILE A 300 16.24 -6.58 0.24
N ARG A 301 16.38 -6.06 -0.97
CA ARG A 301 16.00 -6.73 -2.21
C ARG A 301 17.23 -7.42 -2.81
N VAL A 302 17.28 -8.75 -2.72
CA VAL A 302 18.40 -9.56 -3.23
C VAL A 302 18.21 -9.89 -4.71
N GLY A 303 16.97 -10.17 -5.16
CA GLY A 303 16.64 -10.40 -6.57
C GLY A 303 15.67 -11.55 -6.80
N ASP A 304 15.04 -11.58 -7.99
CA ASP A 304 13.97 -12.56 -8.31
C ASP A 304 14.43 -14.02 -8.24
N SER A 305 15.73 -14.26 -8.44
CA SER A 305 16.33 -15.59 -8.34
C SER A 305 16.26 -16.20 -6.93
N HIS A 306 15.95 -15.39 -5.90
CA HIS A 306 15.73 -15.80 -4.51
C HIS A 306 14.23 -15.90 -4.15
N MET A 307 13.33 -15.48 -5.04
CA MET A 307 11.87 -15.59 -4.86
C MET A 307 11.28 -16.88 -5.46
N ASN A 308 12.10 -17.72 -6.11
CA ASN A 308 11.64 -18.95 -6.76
C ASN A 308 11.57 -20.13 -5.75
N GLU A 309 10.46 -20.85 -5.75
CA GLU A 309 10.17 -21.95 -4.81
C GLU A 309 11.03 -23.19 -5.02
N GLU A 310 11.61 -23.38 -6.21
CA GLU A 310 12.30 -24.62 -6.60
C GLU A 310 13.75 -24.73 -6.11
N LYS A 311 14.33 -23.68 -5.53
CA LYS A 311 15.70 -23.76 -5.03
C LYS A 311 15.74 -24.35 -3.62
N THR A 312 16.48 -25.45 -3.48
CA THR A 312 16.92 -25.98 -2.19
C THR A 312 17.81 -24.95 -1.50
N TYR A 313 17.26 -24.26 -0.51
CA TYR A 313 17.96 -23.29 0.34
C TYR A 313 19.15 -23.95 1.04
N LEU A 314 20.39 -23.58 0.67
CA LEU A 314 21.62 -24.22 1.16
C LEU A 314 22.80 -23.23 1.30
N SER A 315 23.54 -23.43 2.40
CA SER A 315 24.92 -23.04 2.80
C SER A 315 25.48 -21.62 2.55
N THR A 316 24.83 -20.75 1.79
CA THR A 316 25.34 -19.40 1.46
C THR A 316 24.91 -18.29 2.42
N SER A 317 24.16 -18.63 3.47
CA SER A 317 23.52 -17.66 4.38
C SER A 317 24.53 -16.72 5.05
N ILE A 318 25.72 -17.19 5.41
CA ILE A 318 26.81 -16.36 5.96
C ILE A 318 27.38 -15.40 4.91
N SER A 319 27.58 -15.87 3.68
CA SER A 319 28.10 -15.03 2.58
C SER A 319 27.12 -13.90 2.24
N LEU A 320 25.82 -14.21 2.17
CA LEU A 320 24.77 -13.19 1.98
C LEU A 320 24.75 -12.20 3.15
N LEU A 321 24.83 -12.68 4.40
CA LEU A 321 24.87 -11.79 5.56
C LEU A 321 26.08 -10.83 5.49
N GLU A 322 27.27 -11.34 5.15
CA GLU A 322 28.47 -10.51 4.99
C GLU A 322 28.35 -9.52 3.83
N GLN A 323 27.75 -9.92 2.71
CA GLN A 323 27.49 -9.05 1.58
C GLN A 323 26.58 -7.88 1.96
N TYR A 324 25.51 -8.14 2.72
CA TYR A 324 24.50 -7.13 3.09
C TYR A 324 24.72 -6.53 4.49
N LYS A 325 25.82 -6.86 5.18
CA LYS A 325 26.09 -6.42 6.56
C LYS A 325 26.02 -4.91 6.76
N GLY A 326 26.30 -4.15 5.70
CA GLY A 326 26.23 -2.70 5.73
C GLY A 326 24.86 -2.17 6.17
N TYR A 327 23.75 -2.80 5.76
CA TYR A 327 22.40 -2.38 6.16
C TYR A 327 22.21 -2.50 7.68
N PHE A 328 22.77 -3.56 8.28
CA PHE A 328 22.70 -3.81 9.71
C PHE A 328 23.68 -2.92 10.49
N ASN A 329 24.87 -2.68 9.96
CA ASN A 329 25.82 -1.70 10.51
C ASN A 329 25.21 -0.29 10.51
N CYS A 330 24.48 0.07 9.44
CA CYS A 330 23.72 1.30 9.38
C CYS A 330 22.69 1.36 10.52
N ALA A 331 21.85 0.33 10.68
CA ALA A 331 20.86 0.26 11.76
C ALA A 331 21.51 0.37 13.15
N GLN A 332 22.67 -0.26 13.34
CA GLN A 332 23.47 -0.18 14.56
C GLN A 332 23.96 1.24 14.81
N ASN A 333 24.48 1.93 13.80
CA ASN A 333 24.99 3.30 13.93
C ASN A 333 23.86 4.29 14.26
N LEU A 334 22.68 4.13 13.65
CA LEU A 334 21.53 5.00 13.92
C LEU A 334 21.03 4.93 15.37
N SER A 335 21.37 3.87 16.11
CA SER A 335 21.05 3.77 17.53
C SER A 335 21.85 4.73 18.42
N ASN A 336 22.98 5.27 17.91
CA ASN A 336 23.90 6.18 18.60
C ASN A 336 24.22 5.75 20.04
N GLY A 337 24.30 4.45 20.33
CA GLY A 337 24.65 3.93 21.66
C GLY A 337 23.59 4.13 22.76
N HIS A 338 22.34 4.47 22.41
CA HIS A 338 21.25 4.62 23.38
C HIS A 338 20.63 3.25 23.70
N THR A 339 19.41 3.02 23.22
CA THR A 339 18.71 1.74 23.33
C THR A 339 18.93 0.95 22.04
N ALA A 340 19.33 -0.30 22.17
CA ALA A 340 19.41 -1.23 21.06
C ALA A 340 18.09 -1.25 20.25
N PRO A 341 18.12 -0.91 18.95
CA PRO A 341 16.90 -0.86 18.16
C PRO A 341 16.45 -2.28 17.80
N LEU A 342 15.14 -2.42 17.65
CA LEU A 342 14.52 -3.60 17.09
C LEU A 342 14.45 -3.42 15.57
N VAL A 343 15.19 -4.25 14.84
CA VAL A 343 15.22 -4.26 13.39
C VAL A 343 14.15 -5.23 12.87
N TYR A 344 13.22 -4.74 12.06
CA TYR A 344 12.36 -5.61 11.26
C TYR A 344 12.97 -5.79 9.87
N LEU A 345 13.40 -6.99 9.56
CA LEU A 345 14.00 -7.35 8.28
C LEU A 345 12.94 -7.86 7.31
N MET A 346 12.77 -7.12 6.21
CA MET A 346 11.93 -7.47 5.07
C MET A 346 12.83 -7.76 3.86
N SER A 347 13.06 -9.05 3.57
CA SER A 347 13.88 -9.47 2.42
C SER A 347 13.22 -10.56 1.61
N ASP A 348 13.45 -10.60 0.31
CA ASP A 348 13.02 -11.69 -0.55
C ASP A 348 13.87 -12.96 -0.40
N SER A 349 15.04 -12.87 0.24
CA SER A 349 15.89 -14.03 0.52
C SER A 349 15.59 -14.64 1.89
N PHE A 350 15.09 -15.87 1.90
CA PHE A 350 14.91 -16.65 3.13
C PHE A 350 16.23 -16.88 3.87
N ASP A 351 17.30 -17.21 3.16
CA ASP A 351 18.63 -17.48 3.75
C ASP A 351 19.19 -16.27 4.50
N LEU A 352 19.03 -15.07 3.92
CA LEU A 352 19.46 -13.83 4.58
C LEU A 352 18.66 -13.58 5.86
N ARG A 353 17.35 -13.84 5.85
CA ARG A 353 16.49 -13.67 7.03
C ARG A 353 16.94 -14.58 8.17
N ILE A 354 17.15 -15.87 7.88
CA ILE A 354 17.60 -16.84 8.88
C ILE A 354 18.98 -16.47 9.42
N ALA A 355 19.93 -16.12 8.55
CA ALA A 355 21.27 -15.71 8.98
C ALA A 355 21.23 -14.47 9.88
N ALA A 356 20.46 -13.45 9.52
CA ALA A 356 20.36 -12.22 10.30
C ALA A 356 19.70 -12.45 11.67
N VAL A 357 18.61 -13.23 11.73
CA VAL A 357 17.96 -13.58 13.01
C VAL A 357 18.88 -14.43 13.89
N ALA A 358 19.64 -15.36 13.31
CA ALA A 358 20.61 -16.16 14.06
C ALA A 358 21.78 -15.33 14.60
N HIS A 359 22.24 -14.34 13.82
CA HIS A 359 23.35 -13.47 14.22
C HIS A 359 22.94 -12.41 15.26
N TRP A 360 21.72 -11.87 15.15
CA TRP A 360 21.16 -10.86 16.05
C TRP A 360 19.78 -11.29 16.58
N PRO A 361 19.72 -12.27 17.50
CA PRO A 361 18.44 -12.81 17.97
C PRO A 361 17.62 -11.79 18.75
N PHE A 362 16.29 -11.99 18.77
CA PHE A 362 15.35 -11.28 19.64
C PHE A 362 14.51 -12.28 20.44
N PRO A 363 14.31 -12.10 21.75
CA PRO A 363 14.95 -11.08 22.60
C PRO A 363 16.41 -11.43 22.90
N ASN A 364 17.27 -10.43 23.00
CA ASN A 364 18.66 -10.60 23.44
C ASN A 364 18.91 -9.81 24.73
N ASN A 365 19.51 -10.47 25.73
CA ASN A 365 19.88 -9.85 27.00
C ASN A 365 21.20 -9.06 26.92
N GLY A 366 21.92 -9.13 25.79
CA GLY A 366 23.14 -8.37 25.56
C GLY A 366 22.89 -6.87 25.34
N SER A 367 23.49 -6.01 26.15
CA SER A 367 23.34 -4.55 26.03
C SER A 367 24.14 -4.01 24.83
N GLY A 368 23.45 -3.34 23.91
CA GLY A 368 24.07 -2.42 22.95
C GLY A 368 24.12 -2.87 21.48
N ARG A 369 23.64 -4.06 21.13
CA ARG A 369 23.56 -4.53 19.74
C ARG A 369 22.12 -4.49 19.21
N ILE A 370 21.96 -4.25 17.91
CA ILE A 370 20.66 -4.42 17.25
C ILE A 370 20.09 -5.83 17.52
N GLN A 371 18.77 -5.94 17.46
CA GLN A 371 18.04 -7.20 17.53
C GLN A 371 17.18 -7.34 16.28
N VAL A 372 17.17 -8.49 15.62
CA VAL A 372 16.52 -8.67 14.32
C VAL A 372 15.31 -9.58 14.43
N LEU A 373 14.20 -9.13 13.87
CA LEU A 373 12.98 -9.89 13.61
C LEU A 373 12.77 -10.04 12.11
N ALA A 374 12.42 -11.25 11.67
CA ALA A 374 12.02 -11.50 10.28
C ALA A 374 10.97 -12.60 10.24
N SER A 375 10.02 -12.51 9.30
CA SER A 375 9.12 -13.63 9.03
C SER A 375 9.89 -14.77 8.37
N SER A 376 9.67 -16.01 8.83
CA SER A 376 10.21 -17.21 8.19
C SER A 376 9.53 -17.54 6.85
N LYS A 377 8.46 -16.83 6.50
CA LYS A 377 7.73 -16.97 5.23
C LYS A 377 7.84 -15.64 4.47
N PRO A 378 8.91 -15.41 3.67
CA PRO A 378 9.03 -14.18 2.89
C PRO A 378 7.89 -14.05 1.89
N ALA A 379 7.49 -12.81 1.60
CA ALA A 379 6.59 -12.54 0.48
C ALA A 379 7.22 -13.06 -0.83
N LYS A 380 6.46 -13.90 -1.54
CA LYS A 380 6.87 -14.43 -2.84
C LYS A 380 6.41 -13.52 -3.97
N HIS A 381 7.08 -13.58 -5.11
CA HIS A 381 6.61 -12.90 -6.30
C HIS A 381 5.27 -13.51 -6.74
N ILE A 382 4.23 -12.67 -6.85
CA ILE A 382 2.85 -13.11 -7.11
C ILE A 382 2.74 -13.96 -8.38
N LYS A 383 3.49 -13.59 -9.43
CA LYS A 383 3.54 -14.33 -10.72
C LYS A 383 4.06 -15.78 -10.60
N TYR A 384 4.92 -16.06 -9.62
CA TYR A 384 5.60 -17.35 -9.48
C TYR A 384 5.09 -18.18 -8.30
N ALA A 385 4.17 -17.64 -7.50
CA ALA A 385 3.62 -18.34 -6.36
C ALA A 385 2.55 -19.35 -6.79
N LEU A 386 2.59 -20.56 -6.23
CA LEU A 386 1.52 -21.57 -6.43
C LEU A 386 0.15 -21.07 -5.96
N ASN A 387 0.12 -20.18 -4.97
CA ASN A 387 -1.07 -19.52 -4.47
C ASN A 387 -0.89 -17.98 -4.51
N PRO A 388 -1.25 -17.32 -5.62
CA PRO A 388 -1.09 -15.87 -5.80
C PRO A 388 -1.79 -15.03 -4.74
N LEU A 389 -3.00 -15.45 -4.33
CA LEU A 389 -3.79 -14.78 -3.29
C LEU A 389 -3.06 -14.81 -1.94
N HIS A 390 -2.55 -15.96 -1.52
CA HIS A 390 -1.79 -16.07 -0.28
C HIS A 390 -0.47 -15.25 -0.35
N ALA A 391 0.27 -15.33 -1.46
CA ALA A 391 1.48 -14.53 -1.64
C ALA A 391 1.20 -13.02 -1.54
N LEU A 392 0.08 -12.58 -2.12
CA LEU A 392 -0.35 -11.19 -2.03
C LEU A 392 -0.77 -10.80 -0.60
N ARG A 393 -1.48 -11.67 0.12
CA ARG A 393 -1.83 -11.48 1.54
C ARG A 393 -0.56 -11.26 2.37
N VAL A 394 0.44 -12.13 2.22
CA VAL A 394 1.74 -12.01 2.89
C VAL A 394 2.44 -10.70 2.51
N ALA A 395 2.45 -10.34 1.23
CA ALA A 395 3.07 -9.10 0.76
C ALA A 395 2.42 -7.84 1.37
N VAL A 396 1.09 -7.79 1.45
CA VAL A 396 0.37 -6.70 2.13
C VAL A 396 0.67 -6.68 3.63
N PHE A 397 0.80 -7.84 4.27
CA PHE A 397 1.14 -7.92 5.68
C PHE A 397 2.58 -7.50 5.99
N GLU A 398 3.56 -7.91 5.19
CA GLU A 398 4.96 -7.48 5.38
C GLU A 398 5.11 -5.97 5.17
N THR A 399 4.46 -5.42 4.13
CA THR A 399 4.44 -3.96 3.91
C THR A 399 3.72 -3.22 5.05
N PHE A 400 2.64 -3.79 5.59
CA PHE A 400 1.98 -3.28 6.80
C PHE A 400 2.94 -3.26 8.00
N LEU A 401 3.60 -4.37 8.33
CA LEU A 401 4.57 -4.44 9.44
C LEU A 401 5.73 -3.48 9.24
N PHE A 402 6.26 -3.39 8.02
CA PHE A 402 7.37 -2.49 7.69
C PHE A 402 7.00 -1.02 7.92
N SER A 403 5.76 -0.65 7.59
CA SER A 403 5.25 0.71 7.79
C SER A 403 5.08 1.09 9.28
N LEU A 404 5.18 0.14 10.21
CA LEU A 404 5.15 0.40 11.66
C LEU A 404 6.47 0.88 12.23
N CYS A 405 7.56 0.71 11.47
CA CYS A 405 8.91 1.06 11.94
C CYS A 405 9.13 2.58 11.95
N ASP A 406 9.84 3.09 12.95
CA ASP A 406 10.10 4.53 13.12
C ASP A 406 11.03 5.14 12.07
N THR A 407 11.91 4.31 11.51
CA THR A 407 12.95 4.67 10.55
C THR A 407 13.13 3.53 9.58
N HIS A 408 13.50 3.85 8.34
CA HIS A 408 13.59 2.88 7.27
C HIS A 408 14.97 2.93 6.61
N ILE A 409 15.49 1.75 6.30
CA ILE A 409 16.67 1.52 5.49
C ILE A 409 16.23 0.60 4.36
N ILE A 410 16.35 1.04 3.11
CA ILE A 410 15.79 0.32 1.97
C ILE A 410 16.83 0.14 0.85
N THR A 411 16.62 -0.86 0.00
CA THR A 411 17.34 -0.96 -1.27
C THR A 411 16.80 0.09 -2.25
N THR A 412 17.69 0.88 -2.86
CA THR A 412 17.32 2.05 -3.67
C THR A 412 16.24 1.76 -4.69
N ASN A 413 16.40 0.76 -5.54
CA ASN A 413 15.45 0.50 -6.64
C ASN A 413 14.26 -0.40 -6.25
N SER A 414 14.01 -0.59 -4.95
CA SER A 414 12.95 -1.47 -4.47
C SER A 414 11.66 -0.71 -4.21
N GLY A 415 10.68 -0.81 -5.13
CA GLY A 415 9.32 -0.32 -4.88
C GLY A 415 8.72 -0.91 -3.61
N PHE A 416 9.07 -2.17 -3.28
CA PHE A 416 8.60 -2.88 -2.09
C PHE A 416 9.14 -2.29 -0.78
N GLY A 417 10.30 -1.62 -0.79
CA GLY A 417 10.80 -0.85 0.35
C GLY A 417 10.26 0.58 0.38
N ARG A 418 10.21 1.23 -0.79
CA ARG A 418 9.73 2.63 -0.92
C ARG A 418 8.27 2.76 -0.51
N PHE A 419 7.38 1.95 -1.09
CA PHE A 419 5.93 2.01 -0.84
C PHE A 419 5.57 2.07 0.66
N PRO A 420 5.94 1.09 1.50
CA PRO A 420 5.59 1.13 2.91
C PRO A 420 6.33 2.22 3.71
N THR A 421 7.50 2.67 3.25
CA THR A 421 8.23 3.80 3.84
C THR A 421 7.44 5.10 3.67
N PHE A 422 7.02 5.43 2.44
CA PHE A 422 6.18 6.59 2.17
C PHE A 422 4.78 6.46 2.80
N ALA A 423 4.21 5.26 2.82
CA ALA A 423 2.93 5.00 3.48
C ALA A 423 3.04 5.12 5.00
N SER A 424 4.22 5.03 5.61
CA SER A 424 4.37 5.07 7.06
C SER A 424 3.98 6.42 7.66
N LEU A 425 4.12 7.53 6.92
CA LEU A 425 3.94 8.90 7.43
C LEU A 425 4.85 9.21 8.64
N HIS A 426 6.04 8.61 8.71
CA HIS A 426 7.12 9.13 9.54
C HIS A 426 7.78 10.31 8.81
N ARG A 427 7.90 11.46 9.47
CA ARG A 427 8.59 12.65 8.95
C ARG A 427 10.12 12.55 9.00
N ARG A 428 10.65 11.40 9.39
CA ARG A 428 12.09 11.19 9.50
C ARG A 428 12.64 10.81 8.13
N PRO A 429 13.82 11.31 7.74
CA PRO A 429 14.48 10.83 6.55
C PRO A 429 14.69 9.31 6.65
N PHE A 430 14.70 8.66 5.50
CA PHE A 430 15.07 7.25 5.40
C PHE A 430 16.40 7.11 4.67
N TYR A 431 16.95 5.92 4.75
CA TYR A 431 18.26 5.59 4.18
C TYR A 431 18.05 4.65 3.01
N SER A 432 18.75 4.90 1.91
CA SER A 432 18.56 4.18 0.67
C SER A 432 19.92 3.83 0.08
N PHE A 433 20.13 2.55 -0.23
CA PHE A 433 21.43 2.05 -0.68
C PHE A 433 21.33 1.20 -1.93
N HIS A 434 22.31 1.34 -2.81
CA HIS A 434 22.52 0.34 -3.85
C HIS A 434 23.11 -0.94 -3.23
N VAL A 435 22.79 -2.09 -3.82
CA VAL A 435 23.25 -3.41 -3.35
C VAL A 435 24.78 -3.52 -3.29
N TRP A 436 25.48 -2.73 -4.10
CA TRP A 436 26.94 -2.75 -4.24
C TRP A 436 27.66 -1.72 -3.38
N GLU A 437 26.93 -0.81 -2.76
CA GLU A 437 27.51 0.21 -1.89
C GLU A 437 27.78 -0.36 -0.50
N HIS A 438 28.85 0.10 0.14
CA HIS A 438 29.06 -0.13 1.56
C HIS A 438 28.40 1.02 2.33
N PRO A 439 27.14 0.85 2.79
CA PRO A 439 26.41 1.94 3.41
C PRO A 439 27.12 2.39 4.68
N PHE A 440 27.48 3.67 4.73
CA PHE A 440 27.89 4.34 5.95
C PHE A 440 26.74 5.27 6.36
N CYS A 441 26.02 4.89 7.41
CA CYS A 441 25.02 5.77 8.01
C CYS A 441 25.66 6.55 9.14
N SER A 442 25.87 7.83 8.90
CA SER A 442 26.04 8.83 9.95
C SER A 442 24.82 9.76 9.92
N ILE A 443 24.52 10.46 11.01
CA ILE A 443 23.46 11.48 10.97
C ILE A 443 23.92 12.57 10.00
N GLY A 444 23.19 12.75 8.90
CA GLY A 444 23.49 13.72 7.84
C GLY A 444 24.17 13.14 6.59
N GLU A 445 24.75 11.94 6.65
CA GLU A 445 25.32 11.23 5.48
C GLU A 445 24.51 9.97 5.16
N GLY A 446 24.24 9.73 3.87
CA GLY A 446 23.44 8.59 3.40
C GLY A 446 21.92 8.70 3.66
N GLN A 447 21.46 9.82 4.22
CA GLN A 447 20.04 10.17 4.26
C GLN A 447 19.59 10.52 2.85
N VAL A 448 18.57 9.83 2.36
CA VAL A 448 17.89 10.23 1.13
C VAL A 448 16.64 10.97 1.52
N THR A 449 16.50 12.18 1.01
CA THR A 449 15.29 12.96 1.25
C THR A 449 14.10 12.27 0.57
N PHE A 450 12.90 12.44 1.14
CA PHE A 450 11.67 11.99 0.48
C PHE A 450 11.52 12.59 -0.93
N MET A 451 12.09 13.78 -1.15
CA MET A 451 12.15 14.42 -2.47
C MET A 451 13.03 13.61 -3.43
N GLU A 452 14.29 13.33 -3.09
CA GLU A 452 15.22 12.58 -3.94
C GLU A 452 14.74 11.16 -4.24
N ALA A 453 14.36 10.40 -3.21
CA ALA A 453 13.84 9.05 -3.42
C ALA A 453 12.46 9.07 -4.10
N GLY A 454 11.68 10.11 -3.84
CA GLY A 454 10.42 10.38 -4.52
C GLY A 454 10.65 10.57 -6.01
N HIS A 455 11.64 11.39 -6.39
CA HIS A 455 12.09 11.57 -7.77
C HIS A 455 12.55 10.24 -8.36
N GLN A 456 13.45 9.50 -7.71
CA GLN A 456 13.88 8.19 -8.22
C GLN A 456 12.74 7.16 -8.33
N TRP A 457 11.66 7.29 -7.57
CA TRP A 457 10.49 6.40 -7.63
C TRP A 457 9.43 6.86 -8.62
N SER A 458 9.37 8.16 -8.80
CA SER A 458 8.92 8.79 -10.01
C SER A 458 9.90 8.57 -11.15
N GLY A 459 10.98 7.76 -11.07
CA GLY A 459 11.96 7.48 -12.14
C GLY A 459 12.79 8.67 -12.69
N ILE A 460 12.83 9.78 -11.97
CA ILE A 460 13.56 11.03 -12.25
C ILE A 460 15.00 10.90 -11.78
#